data_AF-N6Y6W8-F1
#
_entry.id   AF-N6Y6W8-F1
#
_cell.length_a   1.000
_cell.length_b   1.000
_cell.length_c   1.000
_cell.angle_alpha   90.00
_cell.angle_beta   90.00
_cell.angle_gamma   90.00
#
_symmetry.space_group_name_H-M   'P 1'
#
loop_
_entity.id
_entity.type
_entity.pdbx_description
1 polymer ?
#
loop_
_entity_poly.entity_id
_entity_poly.type
_entity_poly.pdbx_seq_one_letter_code
_entity_poly.pdbx_strand_id
1 'polypeptide(L)'
;MSSDVHGTPRRATLLWATLIVATLLTWGMGATGATGKGAIAILAAISFWKGAVIILDFMALRHAPLLWRALTLGWMILVWAVIAIAYIKGLPQ
;
A
#
# COMPACT_ATOMS: atom_id res chain seq x y z
N MET A 1 -35.26 10.57 10.61
CA MET A 1 -34.07 9.68 10.54
C MET A 1 -33.22 10.18 9.38
N SER A 2 -32.25 11.05 9.66
CA SER A 2 -31.37 11.63 8.65
C SER A 2 -30.24 10.64 8.37
N SER A 3 -30.32 9.97 7.22
CA SER A 3 -29.28 9.05 6.72
C SER A 3 -28.17 9.86 6.03
N ASP A 4 -27.46 10.69 6.79
CA ASP A 4 -26.25 11.39 6.34
C ASP A 4 -25.00 10.54 6.64
N VAL A 5 -24.90 9.36 6.01
CA VAL A 5 -23.80 8.40 6.26
C VAL A 5 -22.82 8.29 5.09
N HIS A 6 -23.04 8.95 3.95
CA HIS A 6 -22.27 8.63 2.74
C HIS A 6 -21.19 9.67 2.46
N GLY A 7 -19.99 9.40 2.96
CA GLY A 7 -18.76 9.99 2.42
C GLY A 7 -18.77 9.87 0.90
N THR A 8 -18.40 10.95 0.21
CA THR A 8 -18.56 11.11 -1.24
C THR A 8 -18.20 9.84 -2.02
N PRO A 9 -19.18 9.10 -2.58
CA PRO A 9 -18.96 7.76 -3.15
C PRO A 9 -17.91 7.77 -4.26
N ARG A 10 -17.83 8.89 -5.00
CA ARG A 10 -16.85 9.13 -6.05
C ARG A 10 -15.40 8.94 -5.61
N ARG A 11 -15.04 9.36 -4.39
CA ARG A 11 -13.66 9.28 -3.88
C ARG A 11 -13.29 7.84 -3.53
N ALA A 12 -14.22 7.11 -2.91
CA ALA A 12 -14.05 5.69 -2.60
C ALA A 12 -13.95 4.85 -3.88
N THR A 13 -14.76 5.14 -4.91
CA THR A 13 -14.70 4.45 -6.21
C THR A 13 -13.37 4.70 -6.93
N LEU A 14 -12.83 5.92 -6.89
CA LEU A 14 -11.52 6.23 -7.48
C LEU A 14 -10.38 5.50 -6.77
N LEU A 15 -10.41 5.43 -5.45
CA LEU A 15 -9.41 4.69 -4.67
C LEU A 15 -9.50 3.20 -4.93
N TRP A 16 -10.71 2.66 -4.95
CA TRP A 16 -10.97 1.26 -5.31
C TRP A 16 -10.45 0.94 -6.72
N ALA A 17 -10.75 1.77 -7.72
CA ALA A 17 -10.26 1.61 -9.08
C ALA A 17 -8.72 1.67 -9.13
N THR A 18 -8.12 2.58 -8.38
CA THR A 18 -6.65 2.68 -8.25
C THR A 18 -6.05 1.40 -7.66
N LEU A 19 -6.68 0.80 -6.64
CA LEU A 19 -6.24 -0.47 -6.05
C LEU A 19 -6.35 -1.64 -7.05
N ILE A 20 -7.40 -1.66 -7.88
CA ILE A 20 -7.53 -2.65 -8.96
C ILE A 20 -6.39 -2.49 -9.96
N VAL A 21 -6.13 -1.28 -10.46
CA VAL A 21 -5.03 -1.02 -11.40
C VAL A 21 -3.69 -1.44 -10.78
N ALA A 22 -3.42 -1.08 -9.53
CA ALA A 22 -2.20 -1.50 -8.82
C ALA A 22 -2.07 -3.03 -8.73
N THR A 23 -3.20 -3.74 -8.55
CA THR A 23 -3.22 -5.20 -8.49
C THR A 23 -2.96 -5.83 -9.86
N LEU A 24 -3.58 -5.29 -10.92
CA LEU A 24 -3.34 -5.75 -12.29
C LEU A 24 -1.90 -5.50 -12.74
N LEU A 25 -1.29 -4.37 -12.36
CA LEU A 25 0.12 -4.10 -12.63
C LEU A 25 1.04 -5.09 -11.91
N THR A 26 0.77 -5.37 -10.64
CA THR A 26 1.52 -6.36 -9.85
C THR A 26 1.41 -7.75 -10.48
N TRP A 27 0.18 -8.15 -10.86
CA TRP A 27 -0.08 -9.43 -11.51
C TRP A 27 0.61 -9.53 -12.87
N GLY A 28 0.55 -8.48 -13.69
CA GLY A 28 1.21 -8.44 -15.00
C GLY A 28 2.72 -8.62 -14.89
N MET A 29 3.37 -7.92 -13.94
CA MET A 29 4.82 -8.11 -13.70
C MET A 29 5.15 -9.54 -13.25
N GLY A 30 4.32 -10.13 -12.38
CA GLY A 30 4.47 -11.53 -11.95
C GLY A 30 4.26 -12.53 -13.10
N ALA A 31 3.26 -12.29 -13.95
CA ALA A 31 2.94 -13.15 -15.09
C ALA A 31 4.05 -13.15 -16.17
N THR A 32 4.74 -12.02 -16.35
CA THR A 32 5.91 -11.93 -17.25
C THR A 32 7.17 -12.61 -16.70
N GLY A 33 7.14 -13.14 -15.47
CA GLY A 33 8.31 -13.74 -14.83
C GLY A 33 9.44 -12.74 -14.60
N ALA A 34 9.11 -11.45 -14.45
CA ALA A 34 10.09 -10.39 -14.27
C ALA A 34 10.87 -10.63 -12.97
N THR A 35 12.07 -11.20 -13.12
CA THR A 35 12.93 -11.62 -12.03
C THR A 35 14.18 -10.77 -12.04
N GLY A 36 14.49 -10.16 -10.89
CA GLY A 36 15.63 -9.25 -10.76
C GLY A 36 15.42 -8.18 -9.70
N LYS A 37 16.53 -7.56 -9.26
CA LYS A 37 16.55 -6.53 -8.21
C LYS A 37 15.60 -5.36 -8.54
N GLY A 38 15.50 -4.98 -9.81
CA GLY A 38 14.60 -3.91 -10.29
C GLY A 38 13.11 -4.26 -10.18
N ALA A 39 12.71 -5.48 -10.56
CA ALA A 39 11.32 -5.92 -10.44
C ALA A 39 10.86 -5.98 -8.98
N ILE A 40 11.75 -6.42 -8.08
CA ILE A 40 11.50 -6.49 -6.64
C ILE A 40 11.40 -5.09 -6.03
N ALA A 41 12.24 -4.14 -6.46
CA ALA A 41 12.12 -2.74 -6.04
C ALA A 41 10.78 -2.12 -6.48
N ILE A 42 10.33 -2.38 -7.71
CA ILE A 42 9.04 -1.89 -8.21
C ILE A 42 7.88 -2.52 -7.43
N LEU A 43 7.90 -3.83 -7.19
CA LEU A 43 6.90 -4.54 -6.37
C LEU A 43 6.84 -3.99 -4.93
N ALA A 44 8.01 -3.71 -4.34
CA ALA A 44 8.10 -3.14 -3.00
C ALA A 44 7.51 -1.72 -2.95
N ALA A 45 7.79 -0.89 -3.96
CA ALA A 45 7.23 0.46 -4.08
C ALA A 45 5.71 0.43 -4.26
N ILE A 46 5.19 -0.43 -5.15
CA ILE A 46 3.74 -0.61 -5.36
C ILE A 46 3.07 -1.09 -4.07
N SER A 47 3.67 -2.05 -3.36
CA SER A 47 3.12 -2.56 -2.09
C SER A 47 3.07 -1.47 -1.02
N PHE A 48 4.13 -0.66 -0.89
CA PHE A 48 4.17 0.44 0.06
C PHE A 48 3.09 1.50 -0.25
N TRP A 49 3.02 1.94 -1.51
CA TRP A 49 2.02 2.91 -1.96
C TRP A 49 0.59 2.40 -1.70
N LYS A 50 0.31 1.16 -2.10
CA LYS A 50 -1.00 0.53 -1.96
C LYS A 50 -1.39 0.41 -0.49
N GLY A 51 -0.46 0.03 0.39
CA GLY A 51 -0.66 0.02 1.83
C GLY A 51 -0.98 1.40 2.40
N ALA A 52 -0.23 2.43 1.99
CA ALA A 52 -0.42 3.80 2.48
C ALA A 52 -1.82 4.34 2.12
N VAL A 53 -2.29 4.06 0.89
CA VAL A 53 -3.65 4.40 0.44
C VAL A 53 -4.72 3.71 1.32
N ILE A 54 -4.53 2.45 1.67
CA ILE A 54 -5.47 1.71 2.52
C ILE A 54 -5.54 2.30 3.92
N ILE A 55 -4.39 2.55 4.57
CA ILE A 55 -4.34 3.09 5.93
C ILE A 55 -4.98 4.49 5.99
N LEU A 56 -4.66 5.36 5.05
CA LEU A 56 -5.10 6.75 5.08
C LEU A 56 -6.57 6.91 4.70
N ASP A 57 -7.02 6.25 3.65
CA ASP A 57 -8.34 6.50 3.07
C ASP A 57 -9.40 5.44 3.44
N PHE A 58 -9.07 4.15 3.45
CA PHE A 58 -10.04 3.09 3.77
C PHE A 58 -10.24 2.89 5.28
N MET A 59 -9.15 3.02 6.03
CA MET A 59 -9.19 2.90 7.49
C MET A 59 -9.71 4.17 8.18
N ALA A 60 -10.07 5.20 7.40
CA ALA A 60 -10.53 6.53 7.84
C ALA A 60 -9.60 7.23 8.86
N LEU A 61 -8.35 6.76 9.02
CA LEU A 61 -7.36 7.37 9.92
C LEU A 61 -6.97 8.80 9.50
N ARG A 62 -7.38 9.26 8.31
CA ARG A 62 -7.29 10.66 7.90
C ARG A 62 -7.96 11.63 8.89
N HIS A 63 -9.04 11.22 9.55
CA HIS A 63 -9.76 12.03 10.55
C HIS A 63 -9.40 11.66 11.99
N ALA A 64 -8.56 10.63 12.20
CA ALA A 64 -8.14 10.19 13.51
C ALA A 64 -6.99 11.05 14.06
N PRO A 65 -6.75 11.06 15.38
CA PRO A 65 -5.66 11.80 16.01
C PRO A 65 -4.31 11.44 15.36
N LEU A 66 -3.46 12.46 15.17
CA LEU A 66 -2.16 12.35 14.51
C LEU A 66 -1.28 11.21 15.07
N LEU A 67 -1.40 10.91 16.37
CA LEU A 67 -0.68 9.82 17.03
C LEU A 67 -1.00 8.45 16.42
N TRP A 68 -2.27 8.16 16.15
CA TRP A 68 -2.70 6.88 15.58
C TRP A 68 -2.27 6.72 14.13
N ARG A 69 -2.34 7.81 13.37
CA ARG A 69 -1.86 7.87 11.98
C ARG A 69 -0.35 7.68 11.90
N ALA A 70 0.41 8.34 12.78
CA ALA A 70 1.85 8.22 12.84
C ALA A 70 2.28 6.81 13.30
N LEU A 71 1.58 6.21 14.26
CA LEU A 71 1.88 4.87 14.74
C LEU A 71 1.68 3.81 13.65
N THR A 72 0.56 3.85 12.93
CA THR A 72 0.25 2.88 11.86
C THR A 72 1.16 3.05 10.64
N LEU A 73 1.39 4.29 10.19
CA LEU A 73 2.34 4.55 9.10
C LEU A 73 3.78 4.20 9.51
N GLY A 74 4.19 4.59 10.72
CA GLY A 74 5.50 4.27 11.26
C GLY A 74 5.73 2.76 11.37
N TRP A 75 4.72 2.02 11.83
CA TRP A 75 4.77 0.57 11.86
C TRP A 75 4.89 -0.04 10.46
N MET A 76 4.13 0.46 9.47
CA MET A 76 4.26 -0.04 8.10
C MET A 76 5.63 0.26 7.50
N ILE A 77 6.19 1.45 7.74
CA ILE A 77 7.56 1.80 7.34
C ILE A 77 8.57 0.86 7.99
N LEU A 78 8.39 0.56 9.28
CA LEU A 78 9.26 -0.35 10.03
C LEU A 78 9.23 -1.75 9.42
N VAL A 79 8.05 -2.33 9.19
CA VAL A 79 7.92 -3.66 8.56
C VAL A 79 8.54 -3.67 7.16
N TRP A 80 8.29 -2.62 6.37
CA TRP A 80 8.86 -2.50 5.03
C TRP A 80 10.39 -2.41 5.06
N ALA A 81 10.95 -1.64 6.00
CA ALA A 81 12.39 -1.54 6.21
C ALA A 81 13.01 -2.88 6.65
N VAL A 82 12.35 -3.62 7.55
CA VAL A 82 12.79 -4.96 7.97
C VAL A 82 12.82 -5.92 6.78
N ILE A 83 11.78 -5.92 5.95
CA ILE A 83 11.72 -6.75 4.73
C ILE A 83 12.85 -6.36 3.76
N ALA A 84 13.09 -5.07 3.56
CA ALA A 84 14.17 -4.58 2.70
C ALA A 84 15.55 -5.02 3.21
N ILE A 85 15.81 -4.89 4.53
CA ILE A 85 17.07 -5.34 5.15
C ILE A 85 17.23 -6.85 5.03
N ALA A 86 16.17 -7.62 5.29
CA ALA A 86 16.17 -9.07 5.16
C ALA A 86 16.46 -9.50 3.72
N TYR A 87 15.91 -8.80 2.72
CA TYR A 87 16.18 -9.06 1.32
C TYR A 87 17.64 -8.77 0.95
N ILE A 88 18.19 -7.64 1.42
CA ILE A 88 19.59 -7.27 1.17
C ILE A 88 20.55 -8.28 1.81
N LYS A 89 20.25 -8.77 3.02
CA LYS A 89 21.11 -9.71 3.76
C LYS A 89 20.88 -11.18 3.38
N GLY A 90 19.68 -11.53 2.94
CA GLY A 90 19.24 -12.91 2.71
C GLY A 90 19.53 -13.43 1.30
N LEU A 91 19.94 -12.56 0.36
CA LEU A 91 20.49 -13.01 -0.91
C LEU A 91 21.95 -13.45 -0.70
N PRO A 92 22.29 -14.75 -0.82
CA PRO A 92 23.68 -15.12 -1.09
C PRO A 92 24.14 -14.37 -2.34
N GLN A 93 25.34 -13.78 -2.26
CA GLN A 93 25.98 -13.06 -3.36
C GLN A 93 26.19 -14.02 -4.54
#